data_AF-A0A6C0D9Y7-F1
#
_entry.id   AF-A0A6C0D9Y7-F1
#
_cell.length_a   1.000
_cell.length_b   1.000
_cell.length_c   1.000
_cell.angle_alpha   90.00
_cell.angle_beta   90.00
_cell.angle_gamma   90.00
#
_symmetry.space_group_name_H-M   'P 1'
#
loop_
_entity.id
_entity.type
_entity.pdbx_description
1 polymer ?
#
loop_
_entity_poly.entity_id
_entity_poly.type
_entity_poly.pdbx_seq_one_letter_code
_entity_poly.pdbx_strand_id
1 'polypeptide(L)'
;MDNKVEFQCEICNKNYSSYKSLWNHNNKFHNINVKNVKEDVKNVKENVKENLRSLTCEYCKKVFNNRPAKSIHKKKCNKIENNKIQILEEQNKQFAQTINELKAQVAMILKDDEQNKLKELNKLIKQFENQLINTPINNNLIDIISNKNKKIEELMNNQELDKLKTNQQSISQQSLILNNIVITSRSIDNYINATQLCQAGGKKFNHWYSLDNTKQLINELSNDTGINDLDYKLNKVTDTEITVSGAHSLIQINKGGNNKNNQETWIHPDLAIQLAQWLSPKFAIQVSKWIRHLFTNGTVEINLQLVNDNKVKEKEIELLKNTYIKQQKRKNFPQKNVIYMLTTEDNKKKRIYIIGKAINLKQRLSSYNKTSEHEVVYYKNCNSEKEMTAIETLILNKLKPYQEKANRDRFILPIENDILLFTNIIDNCIQFFE
;
A
#
# COMPACT_ATOMS: atom_id res chain seq x y z
N MET A 1 21.48 33.79 86.08
CA MET A 1 22.68 34.12 85.29
C MET A 1 22.53 33.36 83.98
N ASP A 2 21.80 33.98 83.06
CA ASP A 2 21.35 33.35 81.82
C ASP A 2 22.39 33.61 80.73
N ASN A 3 23.02 32.54 80.24
CA ASN A 3 23.87 32.60 79.05
C ASN A 3 22.99 32.90 77.84
N LYS A 4 22.89 34.19 77.49
CA LYS A 4 22.21 34.66 76.29
C LYS A 4 23.07 34.26 75.08
N VAL A 5 22.58 33.32 74.28
CA VAL A 5 23.26 32.88 73.05
C VAL A 5 23.26 34.05 72.07
N GLU A 6 24.42 34.68 71.87
CA GLU A 6 24.61 35.75 70.88
C GLU A 6 24.94 35.13 69.52
N PHE A 7 24.19 35.53 68.49
CA PHE A 7 24.39 35.08 67.11
C PHE A 7 25.34 36.06 66.40
N GLN A 8 26.56 35.63 66.08
CA GLN A 8 27.60 36.49 65.49
C GLN A 8 27.69 36.34 63.97
N CYS A 9 27.89 37.45 63.25
CA CYS A 9 28.19 37.41 61.82
C CYS A 9 29.66 37.03 61.61
N GLU A 10 29.94 35.94 60.90
CA GLU A 10 31.31 35.45 60.67
C GLU A 10 32.14 36.31 59.70
N ILE A 11 31.51 37.26 58.99
CA ILE A 11 32.19 38.13 58.01
C ILE A 11 32.63 39.46 58.63
N CYS A 12 31.84 40.02 59.55
CA CYS A 12 32.13 41.31 60.19
C CYS A 12 32.16 41.28 61.73
N ASN A 13 32.02 40.08 62.32
CA ASN A 13 32.11 39.79 63.75
C ASN A 13 31.16 40.60 64.66
N LYS A 14 30.06 41.11 64.13
CA LYS A 14 29.00 41.78 64.91
C LYS A 14 28.03 40.76 65.53
N ASN A 15 27.66 40.99 66.79
CA ASN A 15 26.76 40.12 67.55
C ASN A 15 25.31 40.59 67.47
N TYR A 16 24.39 39.63 67.40
CA TYR A 16 22.96 39.86 67.30
C TYR A 16 22.19 39.03 68.33
N SER A 17 21.14 39.63 68.85
CA SER A 17 20.28 39.04 69.87
C SER A 17 19.37 37.91 69.37
N SER A 18 19.28 37.71 68.04
CA SER A 18 18.51 36.62 67.44
C SER A 18 19.03 36.26 66.05
N TYR A 19 18.82 35.01 65.65
CA TYR A 19 19.16 34.51 64.31
C TYR A 19 18.47 35.29 63.18
N LYS A 20 17.22 35.74 63.37
CA LYS A 20 16.48 36.52 62.36
C LYS A 20 17.15 37.87 62.07
N SER A 21 17.66 38.51 63.11
CA SER A 21 18.40 39.77 63.01
C SER A 21 19.71 39.58 62.23
N LEU A 22 20.44 38.51 62.54
CA LEU A 22 21.66 38.12 61.83
C LEU A 22 21.37 37.79 60.34
N TRP A 23 20.30 37.06 60.06
CA TRP A 23 19.91 36.70 58.69
C TRP A 23 19.55 37.93 57.83
N ASN A 24 18.79 38.88 58.39
CA ASN A 24 18.49 40.14 57.70
C ASN A 24 19.75 40.98 57.44
N HIS A 25 20.69 41.00 58.38
CA HIS A 25 21.97 41.67 58.21
C HIS A 25 22.80 41.01 57.09
N ASN A 26 22.97 39.69 57.11
CA ASN A 26 23.77 38.96 56.12
C ASN A 26 23.19 39.09 54.70
N ASN A 27 21.86 39.04 54.55
CA ASN A 27 21.23 39.25 53.24
C ASN A 27 21.36 40.69 52.74
N LYS A 28 21.36 41.68 53.64
CA LYS A 28 21.41 43.10 53.25
C LYS A 28 22.83 43.58 52.93
N PHE A 29 23.84 43.06 53.64
CA PHE A 29 25.21 43.57 53.57
C PHE A 29 26.24 42.58 52.99
N HIS A 30 25.96 41.28 53.00
CA HIS A 30 26.90 40.25 52.58
C HIS A 30 26.38 39.32 51.46
N ASN A 31 25.14 39.54 50.99
CA ASN A 31 24.50 38.91 49.83
C ASN A 31 24.86 37.42 49.64
N ILE A 32 24.70 36.62 50.70
CA ILE A 32 25.07 35.20 50.70
C ILE A 32 23.96 34.40 50.01
N ASN A 33 24.27 33.88 48.82
CA ASN A 33 23.40 33.02 48.04
C ASN A 33 24.07 31.63 47.94
N VAL A 34 23.61 30.63 48.69
CA VAL A 34 24.20 29.28 48.60
C VAL A 34 23.12 28.21 48.45
N LYS A 35 23.23 27.53 47.31
CA LYS A 35 22.57 26.29 46.92
C LYS A 35 23.17 25.10 47.67
N ASN A 36 22.29 24.15 48.02
CA ASN A 36 22.51 22.71 48.30
C ASN A 36 23.41 22.32 49.47
N VAL A 37 22.95 21.34 50.28
CA VAL A 37 23.55 19.98 50.40
C VAL A 37 22.77 19.12 51.43
N LYS A 38 22.28 17.98 50.90
CA LYS A 38 22.16 16.58 51.40
C LYS A 38 21.39 16.13 52.66
N GLU A 39 20.60 15.07 52.41
CA GLU A 39 20.25 13.85 53.18
C GLU A 39 21.07 13.61 54.45
N ASP A 40 20.57 13.16 55.60
CA ASP A 40 19.62 12.09 55.93
C ASP A 40 19.13 12.31 57.39
N VAL A 41 18.00 11.69 57.80
CA VAL A 41 17.80 10.95 59.08
C VAL A 41 16.30 10.66 59.31
N LYS A 42 15.97 9.39 59.08
CA LYS A 42 15.12 8.45 59.86
C LYS A 42 13.76 8.90 60.44
N ASN A 43 12.71 8.28 59.87
CA ASN A 43 11.50 7.74 60.50
C ASN A 43 11.23 8.04 61.99
N VAL A 44 10.15 8.78 62.27
CA VAL A 44 9.21 8.44 63.35
C VAL A 44 7.77 8.64 62.84
N LYS A 45 6.96 7.63 63.09
CA LYS A 45 5.55 7.45 62.73
C LYS A 45 4.60 8.45 63.43
N GLU A 46 3.48 8.66 62.74
CA GLU A 46 2.11 8.71 63.27
C GLU A 46 1.83 9.60 64.49
N ASN A 47 1.22 10.75 64.26
CA ASN A 47 -0.19 11.00 64.57
C ASN A 47 -0.46 12.52 64.56
N VAL A 48 -1.48 12.92 63.79
CA VAL A 48 -2.55 13.90 64.13
C VAL A 48 -3.12 14.39 62.80
N LYS A 49 -4.33 13.90 62.50
CA LYS A 49 -5.27 14.53 61.57
C LYS A 49 -5.46 15.99 62.01
N GLU A 50 -5.34 16.95 61.08
CA GLU A 50 -6.32 18.05 60.93
C GLU A 50 -5.97 18.99 59.76
N ASN A 51 -6.87 19.04 58.77
CA ASN A 51 -7.17 20.18 57.88
C ASN A 51 -6.04 20.92 57.15
N LEU A 52 -5.53 20.37 56.04
CA LEU A 52 -5.06 21.20 54.92
C LEU A 52 -6.13 21.22 53.81
N ARG A 53 -6.97 22.27 53.81
CA ARG A 53 -7.87 22.56 52.67
C ARG A 53 -7.01 22.75 51.41
N SER A 54 -7.07 21.80 50.48
CA SER A 54 -6.40 21.92 49.20
C SER A 54 -6.91 23.16 48.46
N LEU A 55 -6.00 24.09 48.14
CA LEU A 55 -6.33 25.32 47.42
C LEU A 55 -6.36 25.05 45.91
N THR A 56 -7.26 24.18 45.47
CA THR A 56 -7.41 23.79 44.05
C THR A 56 -8.47 24.62 43.31
N CYS A 57 -8.24 24.97 42.06
CA CYS A 57 -9.24 25.60 41.20
C CYS A 57 -10.30 24.57 40.78
N GLU A 58 -11.59 24.91 40.88
CA GLU A 58 -12.69 23.99 40.52
C GLU A 58 -12.81 23.75 39.01
N TYR A 59 -12.39 24.72 38.18
CA TYR A 59 -12.52 24.64 36.72
C TYR A 59 -11.36 23.89 36.05
N CYS A 60 -10.11 24.16 36.45
CA CYS A 60 -8.92 23.54 35.84
C CYS A 60 -8.10 22.65 36.78
N LYS A 61 -8.57 22.43 38.02
CA LYS A 61 -7.93 21.58 39.04
C LYS A 61 -6.50 21.97 39.47
N LYS A 62 -5.97 23.13 39.02
CA LYS A 62 -4.65 23.64 39.45
C LYS A 62 -4.60 23.91 40.96
N VAL A 63 -3.53 23.49 41.62
CA VAL A 63 -3.26 23.72 43.05
C VAL A 63 -2.53 25.05 43.24
N PHE A 64 -2.91 25.82 44.26
CA PHE A 64 -2.31 27.11 44.59
C PHE A 64 -1.72 27.11 46.00
N ASN A 65 -0.65 27.89 46.18
CA ASN A 65 0.05 27.94 47.47
C ASN A 65 -0.59 28.93 48.46
N ASN A 66 -1.47 29.83 47.99
CA ASN A 66 -2.18 30.78 48.85
C ASN A 66 -3.58 31.13 48.29
N ARG A 67 -4.49 31.56 49.19
CA ARG A 67 -5.89 31.89 48.87
C ARG A 67 -6.04 33.04 47.85
N PRO A 68 -5.26 34.15 47.94
CA PRO A 68 -5.37 35.25 46.98
C PRO A 68 -5.03 34.82 45.55
N ALA A 69 -3.97 34.05 45.34
CA ALA A 69 -3.59 33.56 44.01
C ALA A 69 -4.66 32.63 43.41
N LYS A 70 -5.24 31.73 44.21
CA LYS A 70 -6.38 30.90 43.79
C LYS A 70 -7.57 31.76 43.35
N SER A 71 -7.90 32.81 44.11
CA SER A 71 -9.06 33.67 43.83
C SER A 71 -8.90 34.45 42.52
N ILE A 72 -7.71 35.03 42.29
CA ILE A 72 -7.40 35.75 41.04
C ILE A 72 -7.45 34.81 39.84
N HIS A 73 -6.87 33.62 39.97
CA HIS A 73 -6.93 32.60 38.93
C HIS A 73 -8.36 32.12 38.67
N LYS A 74 -9.16 31.85 39.71
CA LYS A 74 -10.55 31.36 39.59
C LYS A 74 -11.40 32.31 38.74
N LYS A 75 -11.26 33.64 38.92
CA LYS A 75 -11.98 34.64 38.11
C LYS A 75 -11.61 34.58 36.63
N LYS A 76 -10.31 34.43 36.31
CA LYS A 76 -9.84 34.29 34.92
C LYS A 76 -10.25 32.95 34.30
N CYS A 77 -10.12 31.86 35.06
CA CYS A 77 -10.45 30.51 34.61
C CYS A 77 -11.94 30.35 34.30
N ASN A 78 -12.82 30.88 35.16
CA ASN A 78 -14.27 30.89 34.94
C ASN A 78 -14.65 31.63 33.64
N LYS A 79 -14.00 32.77 33.35
CA LYS A 79 -14.23 33.52 32.11
C LYS A 79 -13.80 32.72 30.86
N ILE A 80 -12.70 31.97 30.94
CA ILE A 80 -12.23 31.11 29.83
C ILE A 80 -13.18 29.93 29.62
N GLU A 81 -13.63 29.28 30.69
CA GLU A 81 -14.57 28.15 30.63
C GLU A 81 -15.91 28.59 30.02
N ASN A 82 -16.46 29.72 30.47
CA ASN A 82 -17.74 30.24 29.96
C ASN A 82 -17.65 30.67 28.49
N ASN A 83 -16.54 31.28 28.07
CA ASN A 83 -16.34 31.61 26.66
C ASN A 83 -16.26 30.36 25.78
N LYS A 84 -15.64 29.27 26.26
CA LYS A 84 -15.61 27.99 25.52
C LYS A 84 -16.98 27.35 25.41
N ILE A 85 -17.77 27.38 26.49
CA ILE A 85 -19.14 26.85 26.50
C ILE A 85 -20.01 27.63 25.51
N GLN A 86 -19.90 28.96 25.51
CA GLN A 86 -20.67 29.82 24.61
C GLN A 86 -20.35 29.54 23.12
N ILE A 87 -19.08 29.34 22.78
CA ILE A 87 -18.66 28.96 21.41
C ILE A 87 -19.24 27.59 21.01
N LEU A 88 -19.22 26.61 21.92
CA LEU A 88 -19.75 25.27 21.66
C LEU A 88 -21.28 25.28 21.48
N GLU A 89 -22.00 26.09 22.26
CA GLU A 89 -23.45 26.26 22.12
C GLU A 89 -23.83 26.88 20.77
N GLU A 90 -23.06 27.86 20.31
CA GLU A 90 -23.29 28.54 19.03
C GLU A 90 -22.99 27.63 17.83
N GLN A 91 -21.93 26.82 17.91
CA GLN A 91 -21.63 25.77 16.93
C GLN A 91 -22.73 24.70 16.86
N ASN A 92 -23.22 24.23 18.01
CA ASN A 92 -24.29 23.24 18.07
C ASN A 92 -25.60 23.76 17.46
N LYS A 93 -25.91 25.04 17.67
CA LYS A 93 -27.08 25.68 17.06
C LYS A 93 -26.97 25.74 15.54
N GLN A 94 -25.77 26.04 15.02
CA GLN A 94 -25.50 26.05 13.59
C GLN A 94 -25.64 24.65 12.97
N PHE A 95 -25.09 23.61 13.62
CA PHE A 95 -25.25 22.22 13.15
C PHE A 95 -26.71 21.76 13.12
N ALA A 96 -27.50 22.12 14.12
CA ALA A 96 -28.92 21.77 14.17
C ALA A 96 -29.72 22.42 13.01
N GLN A 97 -29.38 23.66 12.63
CA GLN A 97 -29.98 24.33 11.47
C GLN A 97 -29.66 23.61 10.17
N THR A 98 -28.38 23.26 9.94
CA THR A 98 -27.96 22.53 8.74
C THR A 98 -28.61 21.15 8.63
N ILE A 99 -28.78 20.42 9.73
CA ILE A 99 -29.47 19.12 9.74
C ILE A 99 -30.94 19.29 9.32
N ASN A 100 -31.62 20.33 9.77
CA ASN A 100 -33.02 20.57 9.40
C ASN A 100 -33.17 20.97 7.93
N GLU A 101 -32.23 21.75 7.39
CA GLU A 101 -32.19 22.10 5.97
C GLU A 101 -31.95 20.87 5.10
N LEU A 102 -31.01 20.01 5.46
CA LEU A 102 -30.75 18.75 4.75
C LEU A 102 -31.96 17.81 4.80
N LYS A 103 -32.64 17.71 5.96
CA LYS A 103 -33.88 16.94 6.08
C LYS A 103 -34.99 17.46 5.17
N ALA A 104 -35.14 18.79 5.07
CA ALA A 104 -36.11 19.41 4.18
C ALA A 104 -35.77 19.15 2.69
N GLN A 105 -34.49 19.21 2.32
CA GLN A 105 -34.04 18.91 0.96
C GLN A 105 -34.25 17.43 0.59
N VAL A 106 -33.95 16.49 1.50
CA VAL A 106 -34.21 15.06 1.28
C VAL A 106 -35.71 14.79 1.15
N ALA A 107 -36.54 15.46 1.96
CA ALA A 107 -38.00 15.35 1.86
C ALA A 107 -38.54 15.89 0.52
N MET A 108 -37.91 16.89 -0.08
CA MET A 108 -38.27 17.40 -1.42
C MET A 108 -37.84 16.48 -2.57
N ILE A 109 -36.78 15.68 -2.38
CA ILE A 109 -36.24 14.76 -3.41
C ILE A 109 -37.10 13.48 -3.52
N LEU A 110 -37.73 13.04 -2.43
CA LEU A 110 -38.59 11.87 -2.39
C LEU A 110 -40.04 12.27 -2.73
N LYS A 111 -40.49 12.08 -3.98
CA LYS A 111 -41.88 12.35 -4.37
C LYS A 111 -42.86 11.37 -3.70
N ASP A 112 -44.06 11.86 -3.35
CA ASP A 112 -45.08 11.22 -2.49
C ASP A 112 -45.51 9.78 -2.85
N ASP A 113 -45.31 9.33 -4.10
CA ASP A 113 -45.77 8.00 -4.55
C ASP A 113 -44.93 6.81 -4.02
N GLU A 114 -43.67 7.02 -3.63
CA GLU A 114 -42.81 5.93 -3.14
C GLU A 114 -42.99 5.64 -1.63
N GLN A 115 -43.41 6.63 -0.84
CA GLN A 115 -43.64 6.43 0.60
C GLN A 115 -44.86 5.54 0.88
N ASN A 116 -45.90 5.61 0.06
CA ASN A 116 -47.09 4.78 0.21
C ASN A 116 -46.81 3.32 -0.18
N LYS A 117 -46.02 3.07 -1.22
CA LYS A 117 -45.57 1.71 -1.59
C LYS A 117 -44.70 1.06 -0.53
N LEU A 118 -43.80 1.83 0.10
CA LEU A 118 -42.94 1.32 1.17
C LEU A 118 -43.73 0.98 2.44
N LYS A 119 -44.79 1.73 2.75
CA LYS A 119 -45.69 1.42 3.87
C LYS A 119 -46.50 0.16 3.64
N GLU A 120 -47.01 -0.08 2.43
CA GLU A 120 -47.72 -1.31 2.11
C GLU A 120 -46.80 -2.54 2.15
N LEU A 121 -45.59 -2.43 1.60
CA LEU A 121 -44.62 -3.52 1.59
C LEU A 121 -44.21 -3.94 3.02
N ASN A 122 -43.97 -2.97 3.90
CA ASN A 122 -43.64 -3.24 5.30
C ASN A 122 -44.79 -3.86 6.09
N LYS A 123 -46.04 -3.57 5.70
CA LYS A 123 -47.23 -4.19 6.30
C LYS A 123 -47.35 -5.66 5.90
N LEU A 124 -47.04 -5.98 4.65
CA LEU A 124 -47.01 -7.35 4.14
C LEU A 124 -45.91 -8.19 4.82
N ILE A 125 -44.70 -7.61 4.97
CA ILE A 125 -43.55 -8.28 5.63
C ILE A 125 -43.89 -8.65 7.07
N LYS A 126 -44.45 -7.72 7.86
CA LYS A 126 -44.88 -8.01 9.24
C LYS A 126 -45.95 -9.10 9.33
N GLN A 127 -46.81 -9.20 8.32
CA GLN A 127 -47.85 -10.23 8.28
C GLN A 127 -47.27 -11.62 8.01
N PHE A 128 -46.24 -11.72 7.16
CA PHE A 128 -45.48 -12.96 6.93
C PHE A 128 -44.60 -13.35 8.12
N GLU A 129 -43.95 -12.39 8.77
CA GLU A 129 -43.13 -12.65 9.97
C GLU A 129 -43.97 -13.26 11.11
N ASN A 130 -45.18 -12.74 11.34
CA ASN A 130 -46.10 -13.28 12.35
C ASN A 130 -46.63 -14.70 12.01
N GLN A 131 -46.69 -15.08 10.74
CA GLN A 131 -47.06 -16.44 10.34
C GLN A 131 -45.92 -17.44 10.53
N LEU A 132 -44.67 -17.00 10.35
CA LEU A 132 -43.48 -17.85 10.52
C LEU A 132 -43.16 -18.17 12.00
N ILE A 133 -43.50 -17.26 12.92
CA ILE A 133 -43.21 -17.41 14.35
C ILE A 133 -44.14 -18.42 15.05
N ASN A 134 -45.32 -18.72 14.49
CA ASN A 134 -46.35 -19.54 15.14
C ASN A 134 -46.46 -21.00 14.65
N THR A 135 -45.42 -21.59 14.06
CA THR A 135 -45.44 -23.01 13.67
C THR A 135 -44.57 -23.89 14.58
N PRO A 136 -45.09 -25.04 15.08
CA PRO A 136 -44.41 -25.85 16.12
C PRO A 136 -43.05 -26.45 15.72
N ILE A 137 -42.72 -26.42 14.43
CA ILE A 137 -41.53 -27.08 13.86
C ILE A 137 -40.23 -26.29 14.15
N ASN A 138 -40.31 -24.99 14.43
CA ASN A 138 -39.13 -24.12 14.40
C ASN A 138 -38.31 -24.10 15.70
N ASN A 139 -38.90 -24.41 16.86
CA ASN A 139 -38.17 -24.37 18.14
C ASN A 139 -37.11 -25.49 18.23
N ASN A 140 -37.39 -26.68 17.70
CA ASN A 140 -36.41 -27.79 17.66
C ASN A 140 -35.23 -27.51 16.71
N LEU A 141 -35.46 -26.75 15.63
CA LEU A 141 -34.39 -26.35 14.70
C LEU A 141 -33.45 -25.31 15.33
N ILE A 142 -34.00 -24.39 16.12
CA ILE A 142 -33.23 -23.37 16.85
C ILE A 142 -32.28 -24.01 17.87
N ASP A 143 -32.73 -25.03 18.61
CA ASP A 143 -31.87 -25.75 19.56
C ASP A 143 -30.76 -26.56 18.88
N ILE A 144 -31.04 -27.13 17.71
CA ILE A 144 -30.03 -27.83 16.90
C ILE A 144 -28.98 -26.84 16.35
N ILE A 145 -29.41 -25.67 15.89
CA ILE A 145 -28.51 -24.62 15.38
C ILE A 145 -27.65 -24.07 16.52
N SER A 146 -28.23 -23.81 17.69
CA SER A 146 -27.51 -23.34 18.87
C SER A 146 -26.42 -24.32 19.33
N ASN A 147 -26.73 -25.63 19.36
CA ASN A 147 -25.76 -26.66 19.73
C ASN A 147 -24.67 -26.86 18.67
N LYS A 148 -24.98 -26.72 17.37
CA LYS A 148 -23.96 -26.77 16.31
C LYS A 148 -23.04 -25.55 16.33
N ASN A 149 -23.57 -24.37 16.64
CA ASN A 149 -22.78 -23.14 16.73
C ASN A 149 -21.79 -23.18 17.91
N LYS A 150 -22.19 -23.70 19.08
CA LYS A 150 -21.27 -23.95 20.20
C LYS A 150 -20.12 -24.87 19.82
N LYS A 151 -20.40 -25.92 19.05
CA LYS A 151 -19.38 -26.89 18.59
C LYS A 151 -18.43 -26.28 17.55
N ILE A 152 -18.91 -25.32 16.75
CA ILE A 152 -18.07 -24.56 15.80
C ILE A 152 -17.17 -23.58 16.56
N GLU A 153 -17.66 -22.90 17.60
CA GLU A 153 -16.84 -22.01 18.44
C GLU A 153 -15.73 -22.77 19.19
N GLU A 154 -16.02 -23.98 19.70
CA GLU A 154 -15.01 -24.85 20.31
C GLU A 154 -13.94 -25.30 19.30
N LEU A 155 -14.30 -25.54 18.04
CA LEU A 155 -13.35 -25.89 16.98
C LEU A 155 -12.53 -24.68 16.51
N MET A 156 -13.09 -23.47 16.54
CA MET A 156 -12.41 -22.24 16.15
C MET A 156 -11.38 -21.75 17.17
N ASN A 157 -11.50 -22.14 18.44
CA ASN A 157 -10.54 -21.78 19.50
C ASN A 157 -9.21 -22.57 19.44
N ASN A 158 -9.12 -23.61 18.62
CA ASN A 158 -7.87 -24.35 18.40
C ASN A 158 -7.10 -23.82 17.17
N GLN A 159 -6.25 -22.83 17.43
CA GLN A 159 -4.92 -22.59 16.81
C GLN A 159 -4.70 -21.93 15.43
N GLU A 160 -5.67 -21.47 14.63
CA GLU A 160 -5.33 -20.84 13.33
C GLU A 160 -5.88 -19.44 13.03
N LEU A 161 -6.73 -18.84 13.88
CA LEU A 161 -7.39 -17.57 13.54
C LEU A 161 -6.63 -16.28 13.92
N ASP A 162 -5.66 -16.34 14.82
CA ASP A 162 -4.87 -15.15 15.23
C ASP A 162 -3.80 -14.75 14.21
N LYS A 163 -3.45 -15.63 13.27
CA LYS A 163 -2.52 -15.32 12.17
C LYS A 163 -3.17 -14.56 11.01
N LEU A 164 -4.50 -14.46 10.95
CA LEU A 164 -5.24 -13.83 9.86
C LEU A 164 -5.82 -12.46 10.23
N LYS A 165 -5.89 -12.10 11.51
CA LYS A 165 -6.41 -10.80 11.98
C LYS A 165 -5.37 -9.66 11.95
N THR A 166 -4.09 -9.95 11.76
CA THR A 166 -3.02 -8.94 11.67
C THR A 166 -2.93 -8.20 10.33
N ASN A 167 -3.78 -8.51 9.35
CA ASN A 167 -3.75 -7.87 8.01
C ASN A 167 -4.89 -6.89 7.70
N GLN A 168 -5.65 -6.41 8.69
CA GLN A 168 -6.64 -5.36 8.48
C GLN A 168 -6.61 -4.29 9.56
N GLN A 169 -5.60 -3.42 9.53
CA GLN A 169 -5.72 -1.95 9.70
C GLN A 169 -4.34 -1.30 9.70
N SER A 170 -3.78 -1.14 8.51
CA SER A 170 -3.17 0.12 8.11
C SER A 170 -3.60 0.35 6.67
N ILE A 171 -4.22 1.50 6.38
CA ILE A 171 -4.30 1.98 5.00
C ILE A 171 -2.87 2.39 4.65
N SER A 172 -2.02 1.40 4.38
CA SER A 172 -0.72 1.65 3.79
C SER A 172 -1.00 2.27 2.43
N GLN A 173 -0.51 3.48 2.18
CA GLN A 173 -0.57 4.15 0.88
C GLN A 173 -0.38 3.11 -0.23
N GLN A 174 -1.41 2.87 -1.03
CA GLN A 174 -1.34 1.94 -2.14
C GLN A 174 -0.27 2.48 -3.09
N SER A 175 0.89 1.84 -3.14
CA SER A 175 1.96 2.24 -4.04
C SER A 175 1.56 1.86 -5.46
N LEU A 176 1.34 2.87 -6.30
CA LEU A 176 1.06 2.68 -7.72
C LEU A 176 2.35 2.27 -8.41
N ILE A 177 2.39 1.09 -9.05
CA ILE A 177 3.56 0.63 -9.81
C ILE A 177 3.19 0.60 -11.29
N LEU A 178 3.90 1.38 -12.10
CA LEU A 178 3.73 1.45 -13.56
C LEU A 178 5.05 1.10 -14.23
N ASN A 179 5.07 0.09 -15.10
CA ASN A 179 6.27 -0.36 -15.83
C ASN A 179 7.50 -0.52 -14.91
N ASN A 180 7.30 -1.17 -13.76
CA ASN A 180 8.30 -1.40 -12.70
C ASN A 180 8.80 -0.13 -11.98
N ILE A 181 8.13 1.01 -12.16
CA ILE A 181 8.42 2.26 -11.45
C ILE A 181 7.32 2.51 -10.42
N VAL A 182 7.74 2.74 -9.17
CA VAL A 182 6.83 3.16 -8.10
C VAL A 182 6.53 4.65 -8.28
N ILE A 183 5.25 4.99 -8.45
CA ILE A 183 4.76 6.35 -8.51
C ILE A 183 4.37 6.78 -7.10
N THR A 184 5.04 7.79 -6.58
CA THR A 184 4.78 8.35 -5.27
C THR A 184 3.78 9.50 -5.34
N SER A 185 2.88 9.52 -4.36
CA SER A 185 2.02 10.66 -4.04
C SER A 185 2.39 11.20 -2.67
N ARG A 186 2.42 12.52 -2.54
CA ARG A 186 2.73 13.19 -1.28
C ARG A 186 1.48 13.19 -0.41
N SER A 187 1.57 12.69 0.81
CA SER A 187 0.39 12.48 1.68
C SER A 187 -0.30 13.76 2.15
N ILE A 188 0.39 14.91 2.11
CA ILE A 188 -0.10 16.20 2.63
C ILE A 188 -1.08 16.89 1.67
N ASP A 189 -0.82 16.80 0.37
CA ASP A 189 -1.50 17.55 -0.69
C ASP A 189 -1.90 16.66 -1.89
N ASN A 190 -1.60 15.36 -1.81
CA ASN A 190 -1.78 14.35 -2.86
C ASN A 190 -1.04 14.65 -4.17
N TYR A 191 -0.07 15.57 -4.18
CA TYR A 191 0.72 15.85 -5.38
C TYR A 191 1.44 14.58 -5.85
N ILE A 192 1.47 14.39 -7.15
CA ILE A 192 2.03 13.20 -7.78
C ILE A 192 3.39 13.53 -8.36
N ASN A 193 4.35 12.61 -8.23
CA ASN A 193 5.66 12.77 -8.83
C ASN A 193 5.58 12.60 -10.37
N ALA A 194 5.60 13.73 -11.08
CA ALA A 194 5.53 13.79 -12.54
C ALA A 194 6.77 13.19 -13.20
N THR A 195 7.94 13.29 -12.57
CA THR A 195 9.19 12.70 -13.06
C THR A 195 9.06 11.19 -13.15
N GLN A 196 8.55 10.54 -12.10
CA GLN A 196 8.33 9.09 -12.07
C GLN A 196 7.27 8.64 -13.08
N LEU A 197 6.17 9.40 -13.22
CA LEU A 197 5.16 9.13 -14.26
C LEU A 197 5.77 9.19 -15.67
N CYS A 198 6.56 10.22 -15.95
CA CYS A 198 7.21 10.41 -17.24
C CYS A 198 8.24 9.32 -17.54
N GLN A 199 9.02 8.90 -16.52
CA GLN A 199 9.91 7.75 -16.64
C GLN A 199 9.14 6.47 -16.97
N ALA A 200 8.00 6.23 -16.31
CA ALA A 200 7.18 5.04 -16.57
C ALA A 200 6.59 5.06 -17.98
N GLY A 201 6.20 6.24 -18.47
CA GLY A 201 5.71 6.44 -19.84
C GLY A 201 6.80 6.56 -20.91
N GLY A 202 8.08 6.58 -20.55
CA GLY A 202 9.19 6.73 -21.48
C GLY A 202 9.25 8.09 -22.21
N LYS A 203 8.68 9.16 -21.63
CA LYS A 203 8.69 10.51 -22.21
C LYS A 203 9.29 11.52 -21.23
N LYS A 204 9.65 12.72 -21.70
CA LYS A 204 10.18 13.81 -20.85
C LYS A 204 9.06 14.78 -20.48
N PHE A 205 9.00 15.17 -19.21
CA PHE A 205 8.03 16.15 -18.70
C PHE A 205 8.04 17.45 -19.51
N ASN A 206 9.23 17.97 -19.83
CA ASN A 206 9.37 19.22 -20.60
C ASN A 206 8.64 19.18 -21.95
N HIS A 207 8.55 18.03 -22.61
CA HIS A 207 7.85 17.91 -23.90
C HIS A 207 6.33 18.09 -23.73
N TRP A 208 5.76 17.62 -22.62
CA TRP A 208 4.36 17.83 -22.31
C TRP A 208 4.10 19.27 -21.89
N TYR A 209 4.96 19.79 -21.00
CA TYR A 209 4.87 21.15 -20.47
C TYR A 209 5.03 22.24 -21.54
N SER A 210 5.78 21.96 -22.61
CA SER A 210 5.98 22.91 -23.71
C SER A 210 4.77 23.06 -24.65
N LEU A 211 3.81 22.13 -24.64
CA LEU A 211 2.66 22.15 -25.55
C LEU A 211 1.72 23.31 -25.23
N ASP A 212 1.23 24.01 -26.25
CA ASP A 212 0.35 25.16 -26.04
C ASP A 212 -0.98 24.76 -25.40
N ASN A 213 -1.53 23.60 -25.75
CA ASN A 213 -2.71 23.03 -25.10
C ASN A 213 -2.47 22.76 -23.60
N THR A 214 -1.26 22.30 -23.23
CA THR A 214 -0.92 22.08 -21.81
C THR A 214 -0.86 23.40 -21.05
N LYS A 215 -0.28 24.44 -21.64
CA LYS A 215 -0.23 25.78 -21.02
C LYS A 215 -1.63 26.36 -20.82
N GLN A 216 -2.51 26.21 -21.82
CA GLN A 216 -3.92 26.61 -21.71
C GLN A 216 -4.63 25.85 -20.58
N LEU A 217 -4.46 24.52 -20.54
CA LEU A 217 -5.02 23.67 -19.47
C LEU A 217 -4.57 24.12 -18.07
N ILE A 218 -3.28 24.43 -17.90
CA ILE A 218 -2.73 24.90 -16.63
C ILE A 218 -3.35 26.24 -16.23
N ASN A 219 -3.51 27.17 -17.17
CA ASN A 219 -4.14 28.47 -16.93
C ASN A 219 -5.61 28.31 -16.51
N GLU A 220 -6.36 27.43 -17.19
CA GLU A 220 -7.75 27.14 -16.81
C GLU A 220 -7.85 26.54 -15.40
N LEU A 221 -6.99 25.56 -15.09
CA LEU A 221 -6.99 24.97 -13.74
C LEU A 221 -6.55 25.98 -12.67
N SER A 222 -5.65 26.90 -13.01
CA SER A 222 -5.23 27.99 -12.12
C SER A 222 -6.40 28.89 -11.77
N ASN A 223 -7.21 29.25 -12.76
CA ASN A 223 -8.41 30.07 -12.56
C ASN A 223 -9.47 29.34 -11.72
N ASP A 224 -9.71 28.05 -12.00
CA ASP A 224 -10.71 27.24 -11.31
C ASP A 224 -10.36 27.01 -9.83
N THR A 225 -9.10 26.66 -9.56
CA THR A 225 -8.64 26.35 -8.20
C THR A 225 -8.24 27.58 -7.38
N GLY A 226 -8.07 28.74 -8.02
CA GLY A 226 -7.51 29.95 -7.41
C GLY A 226 -6.02 29.82 -7.05
N ILE A 227 -5.36 28.76 -7.52
CA ILE A 227 -3.93 28.50 -7.32
C ILE A 227 -3.16 29.10 -8.48
N ASN A 228 -2.23 30.01 -8.23
CA ASN A 228 -1.37 30.57 -9.27
C ASN A 228 -0.22 29.61 -9.62
N ASP A 229 -0.03 29.30 -10.92
CA ASP A 229 1.09 28.50 -11.44
C ASP A 229 2.40 29.30 -11.57
N LEU A 230 2.60 30.35 -10.75
CA LEU A 230 3.82 31.14 -10.78
C LEU A 230 4.97 30.35 -10.15
N ASP A 231 5.61 29.53 -10.97
CA ASP A 231 6.87 28.85 -10.71
C ASP A 231 7.97 29.91 -10.50
N TYR A 232 8.20 30.27 -9.23
CA TYR A 232 9.40 30.87 -8.66
C TYR A 232 10.17 31.94 -9.46
N LYS A 233 9.96 33.21 -9.11
CA LYS A 233 11.01 34.25 -9.19
C LYS A 233 11.12 35.01 -7.86
N LEU A 234 11.34 34.31 -6.75
CA LEU A 234 11.69 34.95 -5.48
C LEU A 234 12.75 34.18 -4.68
N ASN A 235 13.97 34.15 -5.21
CA ASN A 235 15.17 34.11 -4.38
C ASN A 235 15.32 35.49 -3.71
N LYS A 236 14.63 35.73 -2.59
CA LYS A 236 15.13 36.61 -1.53
C LYS A 236 14.36 36.31 -0.24
N VAL A 237 14.99 35.49 0.59
CA VAL A 237 14.70 35.41 2.02
C VAL A 237 14.98 36.80 2.59
N THR A 238 13.93 37.50 2.99
CA THR A 238 14.04 38.49 4.06
C THR A 238 13.19 37.96 5.19
N ASP A 239 13.86 37.57 6.27
CA ASP A 239 13.24 37.15 7.52
C ASP A 239 12.23 38.21 7.97
N THR A 240 10.94 37.92 7.86
CA THR A 240 9.88 38.41 8.76
C THR A 240 8.51 37.90 8.31
N GLU A 241 7.84 37.25 9.27
CA GLU A 241 6.38 37.07 9.35
C GLU A 241 5.70 36.08 8.40
N ILE A 242 5.54 34.88 8.95
CA ILE A 242 4.56 33.86 8.58
C ILE A 242 3.16 34.48 8.54
N THR A 243 2.64 34.69 7.33
CA THR A 243 1.20 34.85 7.08
C THR A 243 0.70 33.57 6.43
N VAL A 244 -0.26 32.93 7.10
CA VAL A 244 -0.93 31.70 6.65
C VAL A 244 -1.83 32.05 5.48
N SER A 245 -1.31 31.94 4.25
CA SER A 245 -2.06 32.03 2.98
C SER A 245 -1.23 31.33 1.89
N GLY A 246 -1.09 30.01 1.99
CA GLY A 246 -0.20 29.20 1.14
C GLY A 246 -0.74 29.02 -0.27
N ALA A 247 -0.27 29.84 -1.21
CA ALA A 247 -0.42 29.62 -2.65
C ALA A 247 0.45 28.41 -3.07
N HIS A 248 -0.12 27.21 -3.13
CA HIS A 248 0.59 25.99 -3.54
C HIS A 248 0.62 25.87 -5.07
N SER A 249 1.69 26.31 -5.73
CA SER A 249 1.85 26.20 -7.21
C SER A 249 1.40 24.84 -7.77
N LEU A 250 0.64 24.85 -8.88
CA LEU A 250 0.09 23.66 -9.56
C LEU A 250 1.19 22.68 -10.01
N ILE A 251 2.37 23.21 -10.34
CA ILE A 251 3.58 22.47 -10.64
C ILE A 251 4.69 22.96 -9.71
N GLN A 252 5.43 22.04 -9.10
CA GLN A 252 6.58 22.32 -8.25
C GLN A 252 7.82 21.65 -8.84
N ILE A 253 8.72 22.45 -9.40
CA ILE A 253 9.94 21.95 -10.03
C ILE A 253 11.12 22.11 -9.08
N ASN A 254 11.57 21.03 -8.46
CA ASN A 254 12.79 21.05 -7.65
C ASN A 254 14.01 20.90 -8.57
N LYS A 255 14.68 22.01 -8.90
CA LYS A 255 15.93 22.06 -9.68
C LYS A 255 17.07 22.65 -8.84
N GLY A 256 18.17 21.90 -8.70
CA GLY A 256 19.41 22.37 -8.08
C GLY A 256 19.81 21.64 -6.79
N GLY A 257 21.08 21.28 -6.67
CA GLY A 257 21.68 20.55 -5.55
C GLY A 257 22.67 19.48 -6.02
N ASN A 258 23.71 19.20 -5.22
CA ASN A 258 24.75 18.18 -5.52
C ASN A 258 24.20 16.74 -5.60
N ASN A 259 22.94 16.52 -5.20
CA ASN A 259 22.31 15.21 -5.16
C ASN A 259 21.29 15.08 -6.31
N LYS A 260 21.64 14.32 -7.36
CA LYS A 260 20.78 14.09 -8.55
C LYS A 260 19.40 13.50 -8.20
N ASN A 261 19.29 12.83 -7.06
CA ASN A 261 18.08 12.14 -6.62
C ASN A 261 16.98 13.08 -6.09
N ASN A 262 17.27 14.36 -5.82
CA ASN A 262 16.27 15.32 -5.34
C ASN A 262 15.67 16.18 -6.47
N GLN A 263 16.02 15.91 -7.74
CA GLN A 263 15.53 16.64 -8.90
C GLN A 263 14.18 16.08 -9.35
N GLU A 264 13.13 16.36 -8.59
CA GLU A 264 11.79 15.84 -8.83
C GLU A 264 10.82 16.96 -9.20
N THR A 265 9.91 16.65 -10.12
CA THR A 265 8.78 17.53 -10.45
C THR A 265 7.54 16.95 -9.82
N TRP A 266 6.84 17.76 -9.03
CA TRP A 266 5.57 17.40 -8.40
C TRP A 266 4.45 18.16 -9.09
N ILE A 267 3.32 17.49 -9.31
CA ILE A 267 2.20 18.07 -10.05
C ILE A 267 0.87 17.80 -9.34
N HIS A 268 -0.05 18.76 -9.44
CA HIS A 268 -1.41 18.66 -8.93
C HIS A 268 -2.12 17.39 -9.47
N PRO A 269 -2.96 16.70 -8.67
CA PRO A 269 -3.66 15.48 -9.09
C PRO A 269 -4.43 15.59 -10.41
N ASP A 270 -5.16 16.69 -10.62
CA ASP A 270 -5.96 16.88 -11.84
C ASP A 270 -5.09 17.03 -13.09
N LEU A 271 -3.95 17.71 -12.98
CA LEU A 271 -2.96 17.78 -14.06
C LEU A 271 -2.24 16.44 -14.25
N ALA A 272 -2.03 15.66 -13.18
CA ALA A 272 -1.40 14.35 -13.28
C ALA A 272 -2.23 13.39 -14.14
N ILE A 273 -3.56 13.46 -14.08
CA ILE A 273 -4.45 12.68 -14.95
C ILE A 273 -4.24 13.06 -16.42
N GLN A 274 -4.13 14.35 -16.73
CA GLN A 274 -3.90 14.85 -18.09
C GLN A 274 -2.51 14.45 -18.61
N LEU A 275 -1.49 14.55 -17.76
CA LEU A 275 -0.15 14.05 -18.06
C LEU A 275 -0.17 12.54 -18.35
N ALA A 276 -0.86 11.74 -17.53
CA ALA A 276 -0.97 10.30 -17.72
C ALA A 276 -1.66 9.92 -19.04
N GLN A 277 -2.70 10.66 -19.45
CA GLN A 277 -3.35 10.48 -20.74
C GLN A 277 -2.40 10.77 -21.92
N TRP A 278 -1.60 11.84 -21.83
CA TRP A 278 -0.60 12.16 -22.86
C TRP A 278 0.55 11.13 -22.93
N LEU A 279 0.93 10.57 -21.79
CA LEU A 279 1.95 9.52 -21.72
C LEU A 279 1.48 8.22 -22.39
N SER A 280 0.20 7.85 -22.22
CA SER A 280 -0.34 6.57 -22.70
C SER A 280 -1.69 6.73 -23.41
N PRO A 281 -1.74 6.61 -24.75
CA PRO A 281 -2.99 6.61 -25.51
C PRO A 281 -3.97 5.51 -25.06
N LYS A 282 -3.44 4.35 -24.63
CA LYS A 282 -4.25 3.24 -24.08
C LYS A 282 -4.96 3.67 -22.80
N PHE A 283 -4.29 4.44 -21.93
CA PHE A 283 -4.90 4.99 -20.73
C PHE A 283 -5.93 6.07 -21.05
N ALA A 284 -5.65 6.96 -22.01
CA ALA A 284 -6.61 7.97 -22.46
C ALA A 284 -7.94 7.36 -22.97
N ILE A 285 -7.85 6.26 -23.73
CA ILE A 285 -9.03 5.50 -24.16
C ILE A 285 -9.76 4.88 -22.96
N GLN A 286 -9.04 4.44 -21.92
CA GLN A 286 -9.63 3.88 -20.71
C GLN A 286 -10.39 4.94 -19.91
N VAL A 287 -9.84 6.14 -19.75
CA VAL A 287 -10.53 7.30 -19.15
C VAL A 287 -11.80 7.61 -19.94
N SER A 288 -11.73 7.63 -21.27
CA SER A 288 -12.90 7.82 -22.13
C SER A 288 -13.97 6.73 -21.94
N LYS A 289 -13.57 5.47 -21.71
CA LYS A 289 -14.51 4.38 -21.39
C LYS A 289 -15.17 4.58 -20.04
N TRP A 290 -14.43 5.03 -19.02
CA TRP A 290 -15.00 5.33 -17.71
C TRP A 290 -16.01 6.46 -17.78
N ILE A 291 -15.72 7.52 -18.55
CA ILE A 291 -16.67 8.62 -18.77
C ILE A 291 -17.95 8.10 -19.44
N ARG A 292 -17.86 7.29 -20.51
CA ARG A 292 -19.04 6.68 -21.14
C ARG A 292 -19.83 5.77 -20.19
N HIS A 293 -19.12 5.01 -19.37
CA HIS A 293 -19.74 4.17 -18.36
C HIS A 293 -20.48 5.00 -17.32
N LEU A 294 -19.89 6.11 -16.87
CA LEU A 294 -20.52 7.05 -15.95
C LEU A 294 -21.85 7.59 -16.52
N PHE A 295 -21.88 7.97 -17.80
CA PHE A 295 -23.12 8.39 -18.47
C PHE A 295 -24.17 7.29 -18.60
N THR A 296 -23.75 6.02 -18.66
CA THR A 296 -24.67 4.89 -18.84
C THR A 296 -25.17 4.31 -17.52
N ASN A 297 -24.31 4.28 -16.51
CA ASN A 297 -24.52 3.54 -15.26
C ASN A 297 -24.61 4.46 -14.02
N GLY A 298 -24.30 5.75 -14.16
CA GLY A 298 -24.32 6.74 -13.07
C GLY A 298 -23.14 6.65 -12.11
N THR A 299 -22.36 5.57 -12.14
CA THR A 299 -21.18 5.37 -11.27
C THR A 299 -20.02 4.74 -12.04
N VAL A 300 -18.81 4.90 -11.50
CA VAL A 300 -17.61 4.16 -11.92
C VAL A 300 -16.99 3.59 -10.66
N GLU A 301 -17.00 2.27 -10.53
CA GLU A 301 -16.43 1.58 -9.38
C GLU A 301 -15.08 0.96 -9.74
N ILE A 302 -14.07 1.19 -8.90
CA ILE A 302 -12.80 0.48 -8.98
C ILE A 302 -12.98 -0.82 -8.21
N ASN A 303 -13.22 -1.91 -8.93
CA ASN A 303 -13.33 -3.23 -8.32
C ASN A 303 -11.93 -3.75 -7.94
N LEU A 304 -11.44 -3.30 -6.79
CA LEU A 304 -10.17 -3.71 -6.17
C LEU A 304 -10.10 -5.23 -5.95
N GLN A 305 -11.25 -5.89 -5.76
CA GLN A 305 -11.33 -7.33 -5.58
C GLN A 305 -10.94 -8.07 -6.86
N LEU A 306 -11.44 -7.64 -8.03
CA LEU A 306 -11.03 -8.20 -9.33
C LEU A 306 -9.54 -8.03 -9.61
N VAL A 307 -8.94 -6.91 -9.19
CA VAL A 307 -7.49 -6.68 -9.34
C VAL A 307 -6.69 -7.68 -8.50
N ASN A 308 -7.11 -7.88 -7.25
CA ASN A 308 -6.49 -8.86 -6.36
C ASN A 308 -6.69 -10.30 -6.86
N ASP A 309 -7.90 -10.64 -7.32
CA ASP A 309 -8.23 -11.95 -7.87
C ASP A 309 -7.40 -12.28 -9.10
N ASN A 310 -7.20 -11.31 -10.00
CA ASN A 310 -6.32 -11.49 -11.17
C ASN A 310 -4.87 -11.73 -10.75
N LYS A 311 -4.36 -10.98 -9.77
CA LYS A 311 -3.01 -11.17 -9.25
C LYS A 311 -2.82 -12.53 -8.55
N VAL A 312 -3.85 -13.02 -7.86
CA VAL A 312 -3.86 -14.37 -7.26
C VAL A 312 -3.86 -15.42 -8.35
N LYS A 313 -4.74 -15.31 -9.35
CA LYS A 313 -4.80 -16.23 -10.50
C LYS A 313 -3.49 -16.28 -11.28
N GLU A 314 -2.83 -15.15 -11.49
CA GLU A 314 -1.50 -15.11 -12.13
C GLU A 314 -0.45 -15.92 -11.36
N LYS A 315 -0.42 -15.75 -10.03
CA LYS A 315 0.47 -16.54 -9.16
C LYS A 315 0.12 -18.02 -9.15
N GLU A 316 -1.17 -18.36 -9.19
CA GLU A 316 -1.66 -19.74 -9.25
C GLU A 316 -1.27 -20.41 -10.57
N ILE A 317 -1.43 -19.72 -11.70
CA ILE A 317 -0.97 -20.17 -13.02
C ILE A 317 0.54 -20.43 -13.01
N GLU A 318 1.32 -19.54 -12.40
CA GLU A 318 2.76 -19.71 -12.29
C GLU A 318 3.13 -20.90 -11.40
N LEU A 319 2.42 -21.10 -10.29
CA LEU A 319 2.61 -22.26 -9.42
C LEU A 319 2.28 -23.56 -10.16
N LEU A 320 1.16 -23.61 -10.89
CA LEU A 320 0.72 -24.76 -11.69
C LEU A 320 1.71 -25.10 -12.80
N LYS A 321 2.28 -24.11 -13.49
CA LYS A 321 3.36 -24.34 -14.47
C LYS A 321 4.56 -25.02 -13.81
N ASN A 322 4.99 -24.51 -12.65
CA ASN A 322 6.14 -25.02 -11.94
C ASN A 322 5.91 -26.43 -11.36
N THR A 323 4.71 -26.72 -10.85
CA THR A 323 4.37 -28.07 -10.37
C THR A 323 4.27 -29.07 -11.52
N TYR A 324 3.66 -28.67 -12.65
CA TYR A 324 3.61 -29.49 -13.86
C TYR A 324 5.01 -29.85 -14.37
N ILE A 325 5.92 -28.88 -14.46
CA ILE A 325 7.32 -29.11 -14.86
C ILE A 325 8.04 -30.06 -13.87
N LYS A 326 7.77 -29.95 -12.56
CA LYS A 326 8.37 -30.83 -11.53
C LYS A 326 7.84 -32.26 -11.58
N GLN A 327 6.58 -32.47 -11.96
CA GLN A 327 5.95 -33.79 -12.03
C GLN A 327 6.40 -34.62 -13.24
N GLN A 328 6.97 -34.00 -14.28
CA GLN A 328 7.53 -34.72 -15.42
C GLN A 328 8.72 -35.58 -15.00
N LYS A 329 8.54 -36.91 -15.03
CA LYS A 329 9.59 -37.88 -14.74
C LYS A 329 10.71 -37.77 -15.78
N ARG A 330 11.89 -37.29 -15.38
CA ARG A 330 13.04 -37.15 -16.27
C ARG A 330 13.61 -38.52 -16.62
N LYS A 331 13.32 -39.02 -17.82
CA LYS A 331 14.01 -40.20 -18.38
C LYS A 331 15.53 -39.93 -18.42
N ASN A 332 16.32 -40.92 -17.99
CA ASN A 332 17.78 -40.80 -17.95
C ASN A 332 18.37 -41.36 -19.25
N PHE A 333 19.28 -40.62 -19.87
CA PHE A 333 19.98 -41.01 -21.10
C PHE A 333 21.48 -40.95 -20.82
N PRO A 334 22.13 -42.07 -20.47
CA PRO A 334 23.51 -42.08 -19.99
C PRO A 334 24.56 -41.85 -21.09
N GLN A 335 24.20 -42.13 -22.35
CA GLN A 335 25.09 -42.01 -23.50
C GLN A 335 25.34 -40.53 -23.84
N LYS A 336 26.59 -40.21 -24.18
CA LYS A 336 27.02 -38.89 -24.61
C LYS A 336 27.16 -38.84 -26.13
N ASN A 337 27.17 -37.63 -26.69
CA ASN A 337 27.32 -37.37 -28.13
C ASN A 337 26.30 -38.14 -28.96
N VAL A 338 25.02 -37.82 -28.80
CA VAL A 338 23.93 -38.55 -29.44
C VAL A 338 23.29 -37.75 -30.57
N ILE A 339 22.96 -38.44 -31.65
CA ILE A 339 21.92 -38.02 -32.58
C ILE A 339 20.59 -38.52 -32.02
N TYR A 340 19.59 -37.66 -32.01
CA TYR A 340 18.28 -37.96 -31.48
C TYR A 340 17.17 -37.57 -32.45
N MET A 341 16.01 -38.21 -32.27
CA MET A 341 14.75 -37.86 -32.91
C MET A 341 13.67 -37.72 -31.85
N LEU A 342 13.01 -36.57 -31.82
CA LEU A 342 11.97 -36.22 -30.85
C LEU A 342 10.64 -35.96 -31.55
N THR A 343 9.54 -36.16 -30.84
CA THR A 343 8.22 -35.67 -31.26
C THR A 343 7.42 -35.23 -30.04
N THR A 344 6.27 -34.59 -30.27
CA THR A 344 5.24 -34.34 -29.24
C THR A 344 3.98 -35.07 -29.66
N GLU A 345 3.03 -35.29 -28.76
CA GLU A 345 1.75 -35.95 -29.11
C GLU A 345 1.06 -35.30 -30.33
N ASP A 346 1.03 -33.98 -30.40
CA ASP A 346 0.45 -33.25 -31.54
C ASP A 346 1.28 -33.39 -32.82
N ASN A 347 2.61 -33.34 -32.70
CA ASN A 347 3.50 -33.51 -33.85
C ASN A 347 3.44 -34.95 -34.39
N LYS A 348 3.29 -35.94 -33.51
CA LYS A 348 3.13 -37.37 -33.86
C LYS A 348 1.88 -37.60 -34.70
N LYS A 349 0.75 -36.97 -34.34
CA LYS A 349 -0.48 -36.97 -35.15
C LYS A 349 -0.28 -36.35 -36.54
N LYS A 350 0.58 -35.33 -36.62
CA LYS A 350 0.96 -34.67 -37.88
C LYS A 350 2.13 -35.35 -38.60
N ARG A 351 2.65 -36.46 -38.06
CA ARG A 351 3.83 -37.18 -38.55
C ARG A 351 5.09 -36.31 -38.66
N ILE A 352 5.25 -35.36 -37.74
CA ILE A 352 6.37 -34.43 -37.65
C ILE A 352 7.36 -34.91 -36.59
N TYR A 353 8.64 -34.91 -36.94
CA TYR A 353 9.74 -35.31 -36.08
C TYR A 353 10.84 -34.25 -36.09
N ILE A 354 11.45 -34.02 -34.93
CA ILE A 354 12.59 -33.11 -34.76
C ILE A 354 13.85 -33.96 -34.66
N ILE A 355 14.82 -33.73 -35.55
CA ILE A 355 16.08 -34.46 -35.56
C ILE A 355 17.21 -33.49 -35.23
N GLY A 356 18.13 -33.90 -34.37
CA GLY A 356 19.30 -33.07 -34.05
C GLY A 356 20.30 -33.81 -33.18
N LYS A 357 21.31 -33.07 -32.72
CA LYS A 357 22.39 -33.61 -31.88
C LYS A 357 22.45 -33.02 -30.47
N ALA A 358 22.98 -33.80 -29.53
CA ALA A 358 23.30 -33.32 -28.19
C ALA A 358 24.44 -34.11 -27.53
N ILE A 359 25.31 -33.40 -26.81
CA ILE A 359 26.29 -34.05 -25.91
C ILE A 359 25.56 -34.75 -24.76
N ASN A 360 24.53 -34.11 -24.20
CA ASN A 360 23.71 -34.66 -23.11
C ASN A 360 22.22 -34.49 -23.47
N LEU A 361 21.56 -35.60 -23.83
CA LEU A 361 20.16 -35.59 -24.27
C LEU A 361 19.20 -35.14 -23.15
N LYS A 362 19.47 -35.52 -21.90
CA LYS A 362 18.67 -35.09 -20.75
C LYS A 362 18.67 -33.57 -20.58
N GLN A 363 19.84 -32.94 -20.73
CA GLN A 363 19.96 -31.48 -20.68
C GLN A 363 19.29 -30.84 -21.90
N ARG A 364 19.45 -31.42 -23.09
CA ARG A 364 18.81 -30.89 -24.31
C ARG A 364 17.28 -30.93 -24.22
N LEU A 365 16.70 -32.01 -23.72
CA LEU A 365 15.25 -32.16 -23.53
C LEU A 365 14.66 -31.08 -22.61
N SER A 366 15.43 -30.59 -21.61
CA SER A 366 14.96 -29.49 -20.75
C SER A 366 14.71 -28.18 -21.51
N SER A 367 15.36 -27.99 -22.67
CA SER A 367 15.14 -26.82 -23.53
C SER A 367 13.84 -26.92 -24.34
N TYR A 368 13.43 -28.15 -24.70
CA TYR A 368 12.22 -28.44 -25.47
C TYR A 368 10.97 -28.55 -24.58
N ASN A 369 11.11 -29.14 -23.40
CA ASN A 369 10.02 -29.38 -22.45
C ASN A 369 9.60 -28.14 -21.64
N LYS A 370 9.55 -26.96 -22.30
CA LYS A 370 9.07 -25.71 -21.69
C LYS A 370 7.57 -25.55 -21.83
N THR A 371 7.03 -25.89 -23.01
CA THR A 371 5.62 -25.70 -23.36
C THR A 371 4.89 -27.01 -23.64
N SER A 372 5.61 -28.05 -24.08
CA SER A 372 5.03 -29.35 -24.42
C SER A 372 6.04 -30.45 -24.13
N GLU A 373 5.58 -31.61 -23.65
CA GLU A 373 6.45 -32.75 -23.41
C GLU A 373 6.90 -33.37 -24.74
N HIS A 374 8.22 -33.45 -24.94
CA HIS A 374 8.83 -34.10 -26.09
C HIS A 374 9.23 -35.52 -25.73
N GLU A 375 8.71 -36.47 -26.49
CA GLU A 375 9.09 -37.88 -26.45
C GLU A 375 10.33 -38.11 -27.32
N VAL A 376 11.35 -38.78 -26.76
CA VAL A 376 12.47 -39.32 -27.55
C VAL A 376 11.99 -40.59 -28.24
N VAL A 377 11.90 -40.55 -29.56
CA VAL A 377 11.44 -41.69 -30.38
C VAL A 377 12.60 -42.57 -30.82
N TYR A 378 13.77 -41.96 -31.01
CA TYR A 378 15.00 -42.66 -31.38
C TYR A 378 16.22 -41.86 -30.92
N TYR A 379 17.29 -42.54 -30.54
CA TYR A 379 18.58 -41.90 -30.31
C TYR A 379 19.73 -42.92 -30.47
N LYS A 380 20.89 -42.45 -30.93
CA LYS A 380 22.10 -43.27 -31.09
C LYS A 380 23.35 -42.46 -30.79
N ASN A 381 24.33 -43.07 -30.12
CA ASN A 381 25.59 -42.42 -29.75
C ASN A 381 26.60 -42.40 -30.90
N CYS A 382 27.48 -41.41 -30.88
CA CYS A 382 28.63 -41.25 -31.77
C CYS A 382 29.91 -41.26 -30.93
N ASN A 383 31.07 -41.59 -31.52
CA ASN A 383 32.31 -41.74 -30.77
C ASN A 383 32.87 -40.38 -30.31
N SER A 384 32.74 -39.34 -31.14
CA SER A 384 33.23 -37.99 -30.84
C SER A 384 32.23 -36.88 -31.21
N GLU A 385 32.38 -35.70 -30.60
CA GLU A 385 31.56 -34.51 -30.91
C GLU A 385 31.78 -34.02 -32.35
N LYS A 386 33.01 -34.18 -32.86
CA LYS A 386 33.36 -33.84 -34.25
C LYS A 386 32.63 -34.75 -35.24
N GLU A 387 32.68 -36.06 -35.02
CA GLU A 387 31.92 -37.04 -35.83
C GLU A 387 30.42 -36.78 -35.75
N MET A 388 29.87 -36.58 -34.55
CA MET A 388 28.45 -36.27 -34.35
C MET A 388 28.01 -35.06 -35.20
N THR A 389 28.85 -34.04 -35.31
CA THR A 389 28.57 -32.85 -36.13
C THR A 389 28.61 -33.14 -37.64
N ALA A 390 29.57 -33.95 -38.10
CA ALA A 390 29.64 -34.38 -39.49
C ALA A 390 28.44 -35.28 -39.87
N ILE A 391 28.11 -36.24 -38.99
CA ILE A 391 26.98 -37.16 -39.12
C ILE A 391 25.66 -36.38 -39.18
N GLU A 392 25.43 -35.43 -38.27
CA GLU A 392 24.23 -34.57 -38.30
C GLU A 392 24.10 -33.86 -39.65
N THR A 393 25.19 -33.28 -40.15
CA THR A 393 25.18 -32.56 -41.44
C THR A 393 24.80 -33.48 -42.59
N LEU A 394 25.32 -34.72 -42.61
CA LEU A 394 24.97 -35.74 -43.60
C LEU A 394 23.50 -36.16 -43.52
N ILE A 395 22.99 -36.37 -42.30
CA ILE A 395 21.59 -36.71 -42.05
C ILE A 395 20.67 -35.60 -42.56
N LEU A 396 20.94 -34.34 -42.18
CA LEU A 396 20.13 -33.19 -42.60
C LEU A 396 20.12 -33.04 -44.14
N ASN A 397 21.25 -33.30 -44.80
CA ASN A 397 21.32 -33.28 -46.27
C ASN A 397 20.52 -34.42 -46.91
N LYS A 398 20.59 -35.64 -46.38
CA LYS A 398 19.80 -36.79 -46.89
C LYS A 398 18.31 -36.62 -46.64
N LEU A 399 17.93 -36.00 -45.52
CA LEU A 399 16.54 -35.77 -45.13
C LEU A 399 15.94 -34.46 -45.65
N LYS A 400 16.72 -33.66 -46.39
CA LYS A 400 16.28 -32.40 -46.98
C LYS A 400 14.95 -32.48 -47.75
N PRO A 401 14.64 -33.55 -48.51
CA PRO A 401 13.33 -33.67 -49.19
C PRO A 401 12.14 -33.71 -48.24
N TYR A 402 12.34 -34.13 -46.99
CA TYR A 402 11.30 -34.29 -45.96
C TYR A 402 11.24 -33.10 -44.99
N GLN A 403 12.07 -32.08 -45.19
CA GLN A 403 12.17 -30.94 -44.28
C GLN A 403 10.97 -30.00 -44.40
N GLU A 404 10.44 -29.53 -43.27
CA GLU A 404 9.36 -28.55 -43.23
C GLU A 404 9.84 -27.17 -43.72
N LYS A 405 9.13 -26.56 -44.68
CA LYS A 405 9.53 -25.28 -45.28
C LYS A 405 9.69 -24.13 -44.27
N ALA A 406 8.90 -24.14 -43.20
CA ALA A 406 8.89 -23.08 -42.19
C ALA A 406 9.89 -23.32 -41.05
N ASN A 407 10.38 -24.55 -40.85
CA ASN A 407 11.22 -24.89 -39.72
C ASN A 407 12.29 -25.91 -40.11
N ARG A 408 13.56 -25.48 -40.03
CA ARG A 408 14.71 -26.25 -40.50
C ARG A 408 14.99 -27.51 -39.69
N ASP A 409 14.48 -27.61 -38.46
CA ASP A 409 14.77 -28.75 -37.59
C ASP A 409 13.63 -29.78 -37.58
N ARG A 410 12.59 -29.58 -38.39
CA ARG A 410 11.40 -30.45 -38.46
C ARG A 410 11.32 -31.19 -39.78
N PHE A 411 11.02 -32.48 -39.69
CA PHE A 411 10.91 -33.40 -40.81
C PHE A 411 9.54 -34.07 -40.79
N ILE A 412 8.90 -34.10 -41.95
CA ILE A 412 7.57 -34.67 -42.16
C ILE A 412 7.75 -36.07 -42.73
N LEU A 413 7.29 -37.08 -42.01
CA LEU A 413 7.35 -38.46 -42.46
C LEU A 413 6.24 -38.72 -43.50
N PRO A 414 6.57 -39.15 -44.74
CA PRO A 414 5.58 -39.47 -45.75
C PRO A 414 4.53 -40.47 -45.25
N ILE A 415 3.31 -40.38 -45.80
CA ILE A 415 2.18 -41.23 -45.38
C ILE A 415 2.48 -42.72 -45.64
N GLU A 416 3.23 -42.99 -46.71
CA GLU A 416 3.48 -44.33 -47.25
C GLU A 416 4.66 -45.05 -46.56
N ASN A 417 5.43 -44.31 -45.77
CA ASN A 417 6.60 -44.81 -45.08
C ASN A 417 6.32 -44.92 -43.58
N ASP A 418 6.99 -45.85 -42.91
CA ASP A 418 7.05 -45.87 -41.46
C ASP A 418 8.30 -45.11 -40.96
N ILE A 419 8.46 -45.09 -39.64
CA ILE A 419 9.56 -44.38 -39.00
C ILE A 419 10.95 -44.92 -39.37
N LEU A 420 11.01 -46.15 -39.92
CA LEU A 420 12.25 -46.78 -40.34
C LEU A 420 12.94 -46.00 -41.45
N LEU A 421 12.19 -45.25 -42.26
CA LEU A 421 12.78 -44.35 -43.26
C LEU A 421 13.81 -43.41 -42.62
N PHE A 422 13.46 -42.79 -41.50
CA PHE A 422 14.35 -41.84 -40.83
C PHE A 422 15.41 -42.55 -39.99
N THR A 423 15.04 -43.60 -39.24
CA THR A 423 16.02 -44.30 -38.38
C THR A 423 17.08 -45.01 -39.21
N ASN A 424 16.73 -45.65 -40.34
CA ASN A 424 17.70 -46.29 -41.22
C ASN A 424 18.67 -45.28 -41.85
N ILE A 425 18.20 -44.07 -42.19
CA ILE A 425 19.10 -43.01 -42.68
C ILE A 425 20.09 -42.58 -41.60
N ILE A 426 19.63 -42.44 -40.35
CA ILE A 426 20.50 -42.11 -39.21
C ILE A 426 21.51 -43.23 -38.99
N ASP A 427 21.06 -44.49 -38.92
CA ASP A 427 21.91 -45.67 -38.72
C ASP A 427 22.98 -45.79 -39.80
N ASN A 428 22.60 -45.69 -41.08
CA ASN A 428 23.54 -45.75 -42.21
C ASN A 428 24.58 -44.62 -42.18
N CYS A 429 24.18 -43.42 -41.76
CA CYS A 429 25.11 -42.29 -41.64
C CYS A 429 26.09 -42.48 -40.47
N ILE A 430 25.66 -43.10 -39.37
CA ILE A 430 26.53 -43.40 -38.22
C ILE A 430 27.50 -44.52 -38.59
N GLN A 431 27.00 -45.60 -39.20
CA GLN A 431 27.80 -46.77 -39.61
C GLN A 431 28.89 -46.41 -40.62
N PHE A 432 28.72 -45.32 -41.40
CA PHE A 432 29.77 -44.82 -42.29
C PHE A 432 31.03 -44.33 -41.56
N PHE A 433 30.92 -43.96 -40.28
CA PHE A 433 32.02 -43.49 -39.42
C PHE A 433 32.45 -44.51 -38.36
N GLU A 434 31.76 -45.65 -38.27
CA GLU A 434 32.16 -46.83 -37.48
C GLU A 434 33.14 -47.67 -38.30
#